data_AF-A0A1H7SKQ9-F1
#
_entry.id   AF-A0A1H7SKQ9-F1
#
_cell.length_a   1.000
_cell.length_b   1.000
_cell.length_c   1.000
_cell.angle_alpha   90.00
_cell.angle_beta   90.00
_cell.angle_gamma   90.00
#
_symmetry.space_group_name_H-M   'P 1'
#
loop_
_entity.id
_entity.type
_entity.pdbx_description
1 polymer ?
#
loop_
_entity_poly.entity_id
_entity_poly.type
_entity_poly.pdbx_seq_one_letter_code
_entity_poly.pdbx_strand_id
1 'polypeptide(L)'
;MSTTVSSDVTILHTHTARVVRGLAKPFSLEPLVAAVTVNELEKIYKLSIAAYLPDHLDKPILDEDMSFIAPINTDANELDARYVYLTIEPWDIGAHHSYSLWNVEVKYQLGATSPEAEAVLVLYDYEGEAPGGPETPETPRGTVTTVKRSTTED
;
A
#
# COMPACT_ATOMS: atom_id res chain seq x y z
N MET A 1 17.39 -0.19 -18.94
CA MET A 1 17.66 -1.34 -18.05
C MET A 1 17.29 -0.88 -16.66
N SER A 2 16.14 -1.30 -16.11
CA SER A 2 15.76 -0.97 -14.73
C SER A 2 16.50 -1.90 -13.79
N THR A 3 17.33 -1.35 -12.92
CA THR A 3 17.98 -2.08 -11.84
C THR A 3 17.01 -2.14 -10.66
N THR A 4 16.47 -3.31 -10.37
CA THR A 4 15.76 -3.58 -9.12
C THR A 4 16.73 -3.39 -7.96
N VAL A 5 16.37 -2.57 -6.98
CA VAL A 5 17.17 -2.37 -5.76
C VAL A 5 16.39 -2.93 -4.58
N SER A 6 16.96 -3.92 -3.90
CA SER A 6 16.44 -4.41 -2.62
C SER A 6 16.95 -3.51 -1.51
N SER A 7 16.07 -3.11 -0.60
CA SER A 7 16.41 -2.26 0.55
C SER A 7 16.14 -2.99 1.86
N ASP A 8 17.05 -2.91 2.83
CA ASP A 8 16.78 -3.41 4.17
C ASP A 8 15.70 -2.53 4.84
N VAL A 9 14.56 -3.14 5.17
CA VAL A 9 13.40 -2.51 5.84
C VAL A 9 13.07 -3.31 7.09
N THR A 10 12.88 -2.61 8.21
CA THR A 10 12.41 -3.21 9.46
C THR A 10 11.05 -2.63 9.81
N ILE A 11 10.03 -3.49 9.90
CA ILE A 11 8.72 -3.10 10.43
C ILE A 11 8.84 -2.97 11.95
N LEU A 12 8.59 -1.76 12.45
CA LEU A 12 8.62 -1.46 13.88
C LEU A 12 7.26 -1.71 14.53
N HIS A 13 6.18 -1.44 13.79
CA HIS A 13 4.82 -1.55 14.29
C HIS A 13 3.82 -1.62 13.14
N THR A 14 2.79 -2.46 13.30
CA THR A 14 1.63 -2.52 12.41
C THR A 14 0.36 -2.50 13.26
N HIS A 15 -0.61 -1.68 12.84
CA HIS A 15 -1.92 -1.59 13.46
C HIS A 15 -3.01 -1.61 12.38
N THR A 16 -3.94 -2.56 12.49
CA THR A 16 -5.06 -2.71 11.55
C THR A 16 -6.37 -2.58 12.31
N ALA A 17 -7.21 -1.64 11.89
CA ALA A 17 -8.50 -1.38 12.51
C ALA A 17 -9.61 -1.17 11.47
N ARG A 18 -10.80 -1.71 11.74
CA ARG A 18 -12.00 -1.40 10.97
C ARG A 18 -12.59 -0.08 11.48
N VAL A 19 -12.66 0.92 10.61
CA VAL A 19 -13.11 2.28 10.93
C VAL A 19 -14.62 2.41 10.72
N VAL A 20 -15.14 1.85 9.61
CA VAL A 20 -16.56 1.91 9.25
C VAL A 20 -16.99 0.56 8.68
N ARG A 21 -18.26 0.20 8.85
CA ARG A 21 -18.91 -1.00 8.30
C ARG A 21 -20.24 -0.63 7.63
N GLY A 22 -20.69 -1.42 6.66
CA GLY A 22 -22.05 -1.30 6.12
C GLY A 22 -22.20 -0.20 5.06
N LEU A 23 -21.10 0.23 4.44
CA LEU A 23 -21.14 1.21 3.36
C LEU A 23 -21.80 0.57 2.13
N ALA A 24 -22.85 1.18 1.59
CA ALA A 24 -23.52 0.67 0.39
C ALA A 24 -22.59 0.61 -0.84
N LYS A 25 -21.57 1.47 -0.89
CA LYS A 25 -20.52 1.50 -1.92
C LYS A 25 -19.21 2.07 -1.34
N PRO A 26 -18.03 1.63 -1.82
CA PRO A 26 -16.77 2.21 -1.39
C PRO A 26 -16.58 3.62 -1.99
N PHE A 27 -15.76 4.44 -1.33
CA PHE A 27 -15.39 5.76 -1.88
C PHE A 27 -14.26 5.67 -2.92
N SER A 28 -13.47 4.59 -2.88
CA SER A 28 -12.40 4.28 -3.84
C SER A 28 -12.32 2.76 -4.02
N LEU A 29 -11.99 2.32 -5.24
CA LEU A 29 -11.67 0.91 -5.53
C LEU A 29 -10.20 0.58 -5.27
N GLU A 30 -9.38 1.60 -5.01
CA GLU A 30 -7.95 1.50 -4.76
C GLU A 30 -7.67 1.86 -3.30
N PRO A 31 -6.64 1.28 -2.65
CA PRO A 31 -6.27 1.68 -1.30
C PRO A 31 -5.79 3.13 -1.33
N LEU A 32 -6.26 3.98 -0.42
CA LEU A 32 -5.81 5.37 -0.31
C LEU A 32 -4.60 5.43 0.61
N VAL A 33 -3.54 6.12 0.20
CA VAL A 33 -2.23 6.02 0.87
C VAL A 33 -1.70 7.39 1.24
N ALA A 34 -1.21 7.50 2.48
CA ALA A 34 -0.43 8.64 2.95
C ALA A 34 0.86 8.16 3.62
N ALA A 35 2.00 8.67 3.15
CA ALA A 35 3.31 8.38 3.72
C ALA A 35 3.91 9.66 4.30
N VAL A 36 4.46 9.57 5.51
CA VAL A 36 5.11 10.70 6.19
C VAL A 36 6.40 10.25 6.85
N THR A 37 7.41 11.12 6.85
CA THR A 37 8.64 10.88 7.60
C THR A 37 8.42 11.23 9.06
N VAL A 38 8.80 10.32 9.96
CA VAL A 38 8.67 10.47 11.41
C VAL A 38 10.00 10.95 12.02
N ASN A 39 11.11 10.40 11.56
CA ASN A 39 12.46 10.83 11.91
C ASN A 39 13.38 10.64 10.70
N GLU A 40 13.85 11.73 10.12
CA GLU A 40 14.69 11.70 8.92
C GLU A 40 16.09 11.15 9.18
N LEU A 41 16.71 11.53 10.30
CA LEU A 41 18.06 11.07 10.65
C LEU A 41 18.11 9.55 10.86
N GLU A 42 17.04 8.99 11.41
CA GLU A 42 16.91 7.56 11.68
C GLU A 42 16.20 6.80 10.54
N LYS A 43 15.81 7.49 9.46
CA LYS A 43 15.04 6.96 8.33
C LYS A 43 13.78 6.18 8.76
N ILE A 44 13.01 6.77 9.68
CA ILE A 44 11.77 6.19 10.20
C ILE A 44 10.58 6.85 9.52
N TYR A 45 9.67 6.02 9.01
CA TYR A 45 8.50 6.44 8.24
C TYR A 45 7.22 5.88 8.86
N LYS A 46 6.12 6.59 8.64
CA LYS A 46 4.76 6.12 8.90
C LYS A 46 3.98 6.09 7.60
N LEU A 47 3.37 4.94 7.31
CA LEU A 47 2.43 4.72 6.23
C LEU A 47 1.03 4.57 6.83
N SER A 48 0.05 5.25 6.27
CA SER A 48 -1.37 5.08 6.61
C SER A 48 -2.12 4.69 5.34
N ILE A 49 -2.79 3.55 5.37
CA ILE A 49 -3.48 2.96 4.23
C ILE A 49 -4.94 2.78 4.57
N ALA A 50 -5.83 3.41 3.81
CA ALA A 50 -7.26 3.22 3.92
C ALA A 50 -7.73 2.26 2.81
N ALA A 51 -8.16 1.06 3.20
CA ALA A 51 -8.59 0.00 2.31
C ALA A 51 -10.09 -0.26 2.43
N TYR A 52 -10.78 -0.40 1.30
CA TYR A 52 -12.18 -0.78 1.26
C TYR A 52 -12.28 -2.26 0.90
N LEU A 53 -12.89 -3.05 1.79
CA LEU A 53 -13.16 -4.46 1.52
C LEU A 53 -14.65 -4.75 1.68
N PRO A 54 -15.24 -5.65 0.88
CA PRO A 54 -16.55 -6.20 1.16
C PRO A 54 -16.69 -6.67 2.62
N ASP A 55 -17.87 -6.46 3.21
CA ASP A 55 -18.14 -6.67 4.64
C ASP A 55 -17.98 -8.10 5.17
N HIS A 56 -17.96 -9.08 4.26
CA HIS A 56 -17.83 -10.50 4.56
C HIS A 56 -16.38 -10.98 4.52
N LEU A 57 -15.47 -10.18 3.92
CA LEU A 57 -14.04 -10.45 3.97
C LEU A 57 -13.49 -10.02 5.33
N ASP A 58 -12.43 -10.71 5.72
CA ASP A 58 -11.66 -10.37 6.91
C ASP A 58 -10.80 -9.11 6.69
N LYS A 59 -9.97 -8.78 7.68
CA LYS A 59 -9.09 -7.63 7.62
C LYS A 59 -8.08 -7.76 6.46
N PRO A 60 -7.64 -6.65 5.85
CA PRO A 60 -6.50 -6.68 4.93
C PRO A 60 -5.22 -7.07 5.71
N ILE A 61 -4.36 -7.84 5.06
CA ILE A 61 -3.08 -8.28 5.61
C ILE A 61 -1.97 -7.54 4.88
N LEU A 62 -1.08 -6.88 5.62
CA LEU A 62 0.10 -6.25 5.02
C LEU A 62 1.13 -7.32 4.72
N ASP A 63 1.65 -7.35 3.50
CA ASP A 63 2.87 -8.09 3.20
C ASP A 63 4.06 -7.41 3.90
N GLU A 64 4.77 -8.18 4.71
CA GLU A 64 5.90 -7.67 5.50
C GLU A 64 7.13 -7.38 4.63
N ASP A 65 7.21 -7.91 3.40
CA ASP A 65 8.26 -7.57 2.46
C ASP A 65 7.98 -6.24 1.75
N MET A 66 8.39 -5.15 2.42
CA MET A 66 8.39 -3.81 1.85
C MET A 66 9.72 -3.43 1.21
N SER A 67 10.64 -4.38 0.95
CA SER A 67 12.01 -4.11 0.50
C SER A 67 12.11 -3.71 -0.98
N PHE A 68 11.09 -4.02 -1.77
CA PHE A 68 11.11 -3.87 -3.21
C PHE A 68 10.91 -2.42 -3.68
N ILE A 69 11.84 -1.93 -4.49
CA ILE A 69 11.77 -0.62 -5.16
C ILE A 69 11.92 -0.84 -6.67
N ALA A 70 11.02 -0.23 -7.43
CA ALA A 70 11.09 -0.21 -8.89
C ALA A 70 10.58 1.12 -9.46
N PRO A 71 11.04 1.51 -10.65
CA PRO A 71 10.57 2.71 -11.32
C PRO A 71 9.11 2.58 -11.75
N ILE A 72 8.34 3.64 -11.56
CA ILE A 72 6.98 3.81 -12.08
C ILE A 72 6.91 5.01 -13.01
N ASN A 73 6.17 4.87 -14.10
CA ASN A 73 5.89 5.98 -15.01
C ASN A 73 4.72 6.81 -14.47
N THR A 74 4.93 8.10 -14.30
CA THR A 74 3.86 9.07 -14.01
C THR A 74 3.74 10.08 -15.16
N ASP A 75 2.64 10.84 -15.19
CA ASP A 75 2.46 11.92 -16.16
C ASP A 75 3.55 13.01 -16.05
N ALA A 76 4.20 13.12 -14.88
CA ALA A 76 5.21 14.13 -14.62
C ALA A 76 6.62 13.67 -14.98
N ASN A 77 7.00 12.42 -14.64
CA ASN A 77 8.28 11.75 -14.92
C ASN A 77 8.28 10.30 -14.40
N GLU A 78 9.36 9.55 -14.65
CA GLU A 78 9.65 8.29 -13.93
C GLU A 78 10.08 8.59 -12.49
N LEU A 79 9.59 7.81 -11.53
CA LEU A 79 9.93 7.91 -10.11
C LEU A 79 10.21 6.52 -9.54
N ASP A 80 11.18 6.40 -8.64
CA ASP A 80 11.41 5.15 -7.91
C ASP A 80 10.36 4.98 -6.80
N ALA A 81 9.50 3.96 -6.92
CA ALA A 81 8.45 3.68 -5.95
C ALA A 81 8.75 2.41 -5.14
N ARG A 82 8.51 2.49 -3.83
CA ARG A 82 8.47 1.33 -2.95
C ARG A 82 7.11 0.66 -3.07
N TYR A 83 7.11 -0.62 -3.37
CA TYR A 83 5.89 -1.41 -3.47
C TYR A 83 5.52 -1.95 -2.10
N VAL A 84 4.23 -1.91 -1.81
CA VAL A 84 3.64 -2.44 -0.58
C VAL A 84 2.40 -3.20 -0.97
N TYR A 85 2.30 -4.46 -0.57
CA TYR A 85 1.15 -5.29 -0.90
C TYR A 85 0.22 -5.40 0.30
N LEU A 86 -1.08 -5.25 0.03
CA LEU A 86 -2.15 -5.63 0.93
C LEU A 86 -2.78 -6.91 0.41
N THR A 87 -2.42 -8.03 1.02
CA THR A 87 -3.00 -9.33 0.73
C THR A 87 -4.44 -9.39 1.23
N ILE A 88 -5.32 -9.86 0.35
CA ILE A 88 -6.72 -10.14 0.62
C ILE A 88 -6.93 -11.64 0.43
N GLU A 89 -7.18 -12.33 1.54
CA GLU A 89 -7.49 -13.77 1.58
C GLU A 89 -8.77 -14.09 0.76
N PRO A 90 -8.89 -15.32 0.23
CA PRO A 90 -9.64 -15.61 -0.98
C PRO A 90 -11.10 -15.17 -1.02
N TRP A 91 -11.47 -14.84 -2.26
CA TRP A 91 -12.69 -14.16 -2.69
C TRP A 91 -13.89 -15.12 -2.75
N ASP A 92 -14.93 -14.87 -1.96
CA ASP A 92 -16.28 -15.34 -2.30
C ASP A 92 -16.97 -14.21 -3.05
N ILE A 93 -17.05 -14.29 -4.39
CA ILE A 93 -17.64 -13.25 -5.26
C ILE A 93 -19.18 -13.34 -5.24
N GLY A 94 -19.76 -13.39 -4.05
CA GLY A 94 -21.19 -13.16 -3.89
C GLY A 94 -21.55 -11.72 -4.27
N ALA A 95 -22.81 -11.45 -4.60
CA ALA A 95 -23.26 -10.06 -4.71
C ALA A 95 -23.08 -9.37 -3.34
N HIS A 96 -22.12 -8.46 -3.24
CA HIS A 96 -21.84 -7.73 -2.00
C HIS A 96 -22.74 -6.51 -1.91
N HIS A 97 -23.54 -6.46 -0.86
CA HIS A 97 -24.42 -5.32 -0.60
C HIS A 97 -23.78 -4.26 0.29
N SER A 98 -22.58 -4.52 0.84
CA SER A 98 -21.89 -3.54 1.68
C SER A 98 -20.38 -3.76 1.81
N TYR A 99 -19.70 -2.67 2.19
CA TYR A 99 -18.26 -2.57 2.34
C TYR A 99 -17.86 -1.99 3.71
N SER A 100 -16.69 -2.40 4.17
CA SER A 100 -16.01 -1.90 5.36
C SER A 100 -14.80 -1.07 4.96
N LEU A 101 -14.60 0.04 5.65
CA LEU A 101 -13.36 0.82 5.58
C LEU A 101 -12.42 0.35 6.67
N TRP A 102 -11.25 -0.12 6.26
CA TRP A 102 -10.15 -0.52 7.12
C TRP A 102 -9.02 0.51 7.04
N ASN A 103 -8.37 0.74 8.17
CA ASN A 103 -7.14 1.52 8.25
C ASN A 103 -6.00 0.60 8.66
N VAL A 104 -4.94 0.57 7.87
CA VAL A 104 -3.69 -0.13 8.13
C VAL A 104 -2.61 0.93 8.33
N GLU A 105 -2.08 1.02 9.53
CA GLU A 105 -0.97 1.89 9.87
C GLU A 105 0.30 1.06 10.03
N VAL A 106 1.36 1.47 9.35
CA VAL A 106 2.67 0.81 9.39
C VAL A 106 3.71 1.84 9.77
N LYS A 107 4.51 1.53 10.79
CA LYS A 107 5.73 2.27 11.11
C LYS A 107 6.91 1.38 10.77
N TYR A 108 7.78 1.87 9.90
CA TYR A 108 8.95 1.10 9.45
C TYR A 108 10.20 1.98 9.46
N GLN A 109 11.35 1.33 9.52
CA GLN A 109 12.67 1.94 9.49
C GLN A 109 13.46 1.37 8.33
N LEU A 110 14.21 2.23 7.63
CA LEU A 110 15.17 1.79 6.63
C LEU A 110 16.55 1.59 7.26
N GLY A 111 17.29 0.60 6.78
CA GLY A 111 18.72 0.46 7.09
C GLY A 111 19.50 1.74 6.75
N ALA A 112 20.59 2.01 7.45
CA ALA A 112 21.37 3.23 7.28
C ALA A 112 21.81 3.45 5.82
N THR A 113 22.20 2.38 5.13
CA THR A 113 22.62 2.37 3.73
C THR A 113 21.50 2.06 2.74
N SER A 114 20.28 1.81 3.23
CA SER A 114 19.15 1.49 2.36
C SER A 114 18.73 2.69 1.52
N PRO A 115 18.45 2.48 0.21
CA PRO A 115 17.92 3.53 -0.65
C PRO A 115 16.52 3.95 -0.20
N GLU A 116 16.24 5.25 -0.36
CA GLU A 116 14.92 5.82 -0.14
C GLU A 116 14.17 5.89 -1.48
N ALA A 117 12.96 5.34 -1.51
CA ALA A 117 12.06 5.55 -2.63
C ALA A 117 11.54 6.99 -2.63
N GLU A 118 11.20 7.50 -3.81
CA GLU A 118 10.57 8.81 -3.99
C GLU A 118 9.07 8.76 -3.71
N ALA A 119 8.47 7.59 -3.92
CA ALA A 119 7.06 7.34 -3.65
C ALA A 119 6.82 5.98 -2.99
N VAL A 120 5.61 5.82 -2.46
CA VAL A 120 5.08 4.53 -2.02
C VAL A 120 3.88 4.20 -2.89
N LEU A 121 3.85 2.99 -3.45
CA LEU A 121 2.74 2.43 -4.21
C LEU A 121 2.19 1.23 -3.44
N VAL A 122 0.94 1.34 -2.96
CA VAL A 122 0.25 0.22 -2.29
C VAL A 122 -0.65 -0.48 -3.29
N LEU A 123 -0.54 -1.80 -3.40
CA LEU A 123 -1.31 -2.64 -4.31
C LEU A 123 -2.12 -3.68 -3.52
N TYR A 124 -3.31 -4.05 -4.00
CA TYR A 124 -3.97 -5.25 -3.50
C TYR A 124 -3.38 -6.49 -4.14
N ASP A 125 -2.94 -7.44 -3.31
CA ASP A 125 -2.61 -8.79 -3.77
C ASP A 125 -3.78 -9.72 -3.41
N TYR A 126 -4.33 -10.41 -4.40
CA TYR A 126 -5.48 -11.29 -4.20
C TYR A 126 -4.98 -12.74 -4.23
N GLU A 127 -5.10 -13.45 -3.10
CA GLU A 127 -4.75 -14.88 -3.07
C GLU A 127 -5.85 -15.70 -3.76
N GLY A 128 -5.54 -16.24 -4.94
CA GLY A 128 -6.42 -17.15 -5.70
C GLY A 128 -6.34 -16.97 -7.22
N GLU A 129 -6.83 -17.94 -8.00
CA GLU A 129 -7.00 -17.76 -9.44
C GLU A 129 -8.11 -16.73 -9.67
N ALA A 130 -7.75 -15.57 -10.22
CA ALA A 130 -8.71 -14.57 -10.64
C ALA A 130 -9.60 -15.19 -11.73
N PRO A 131 -10.91 -15.42 -11.52
CA PRO A 131 -11.75 -16.02 -12.54
C PRO A 131 -11.90 -14.98 -13.63
N GLY A 132 -11.24 -15.18 -14.78
CA GLY A 132 -11.07 -14.21 -15.88
C GLY A 132 -12.35 -13.70 -16.56
N GLY A 133 -13.25 -13.11 -15.78
CA GLY A 133 -14.46 -12.44 -16.19
C GLY A 133 -14.33 -10.92 -16.13
N PRO A 134 -15.33 -10.18 -16.63
CA PRO A 134 -15.31 -8.72 -16.75
C PRO A 134 -15.30 -7.95 -15.41
N GLU A 135 -15.42 -8.65 -14.28
CA GLU A 135 -15.38 -8.08 -12.92
C GLU A 135 -14.09 -8.44 -12.15
N THR A 136 -13.18 -9.16 -12.80
CA THR A 136 -11.82 -9.33 -12.27
C THR A 136 -11.19 -7.94 -12.18
N PRO A 137 -10.65 -7.50 -11.03
CA PRO A 137 -9.89 -6.26 -10.98
C PRO A 137 -8.75 -6.43 -11.98
N GLU A 138 -8.87 -5.73 -13.11
CA GLU A 138 -7.82 -5.66 -14.11
C GLU A 138 -6.60 -5.06 -13.42
N THR A 139 -5.67 -5.93 -13.02
CA THR A 139 -4.42 -5.60 -12.32
C THR A 139 -4.64 -5.16 -10.85
N PRO A 140 -3.72 -5.52 -9.92
CA PRO A 140 -3.59 -4.84 -8.64
C PRO A 140 -3.61 -3.32 -8.87
N ARG A 141 -4.66 -2.64 -8.43
CA ARG A 141 -4.75 -1.19 -8.52
C ARG A 141 -4.19 -0.58 -7.24
N GLY A 142 -3.48 0.53 -7.37
CA GLY A 142 -2.75 1.11 -6.25
C GLY A 142 -2.65 2.62 -6.28
N THR A 143 -2.62 3.21 -5.09
CA THR A 143 -2.37 4.65 -4.94
C THR A 143 -0.89 4.92 -4.73
N VAL A 144 -0.38 5.88 -5.49
CA VAL A 144 0.95 6.44 -5.33
C VAL A 144 0.88 7.66 -4.42
N THR A 145 1.75 7.74 -3.42
CA THR A 145 1.94 8.96 -2.62
C THR A 145 3.42 9.28 -2.51
N THR A 146 3.78 10.55 -2.73
CA THR A 146 5.16 11.01 -2.58
C THR A 146 5.53 11.13 -1.11
N VAL A 147 6.72 10.68 -0.75
CA VAL A 147 7.25 10.91 0.59
C VAL A 147 7.75 12.35 0.65
N LYS A 148 7.04 13.23 1.36
CA LYS A 148 7.49 14.62 1.51
C LYS A 148 8.78 14.63 2.35
N ARG A 149 9.92 14.84 1.69
CA ARG A 149 11.20 15.11 2.34
C ARG A 149 11.12 16.51 2.95
N SER A 150 11.54 16.68 4.21
CA SER A 150 11.72 18.05 4.71
C SER A 150 12.83 18.69 3.88
N THR A 151 12.54 19.84 3.29
CA THR A 151 13.54 20.62 2.60
C THR A 151 14.42 21.23 3.66
N THR A 152 15.62 20.70 3.84
CA THR A 152 16.70 21.49 4.43
C THR A 152 16.95 22.64 3.44
N GLU A 153 16.52 23.84 3.81
CA GLU A 153 16.99 25.05 3.14
C GLU A 153 18.50 25.14 3.37
N ASP A 154 19.28 25.10 2.28
CA ASP A 154 20.71 25.48 2.27
C ASP A 154 20.86 27.00 2.46
#